data_AF-A0A1V1X0H8-F1
#
_entry.id   AF-A0A1V1X0H8-F1
#
_cell.length_a   1.000
_cell.length_b   1.000
_cell.length_c   1.000
_cell.angle_alpha   90.00
_cell.angle_beta   90.00
_cell.angle_gamma   90.00
#
_symmetry.space_group_name_H-M   'P 1'
#
loop_
_entity.id
_entity.type
_entity.pdbx_description
1 polymer ?
#
loop_
_entity_poly.entity_id
_entity_poly.type
_entity_poly.pdbx_seq_one_letter_code
_entity_poly.pdbx_strand_id
1 'polypeptide(L)'
;WTPSHIKKTSQRVFQNIGITVIEIYQMICLSEEEILNKVQIKGEANLHNALKEEKGVILISAHLGNWEIMPLYWSLYFKTPIAVVARQIRNNIFNRWIDRLRTRFGNRVIDKEGALPEMTRTLRQNKMLGILIDQGTKSSLGVKITFFNKFVTATPAAVLLAMRCKSPVLPVFCTRNDDGILTITVEPPLSLERTNDLRADLKTNTQIIMDAIEKAVREYPEQWFWVHKRWKKYYPQLYPEYMAKRRRRRKKKLETKKANLLKEYWIKDKRFSGIHIYGPLRDEFAPAIYSLLNGDLPNEWEWVKSSSGSIVARRLDPPTVYYKEFLNRSPLETFKGLFRSSRCKRARVKREILIKKGFDSPAIYCWGRQGLHHFMITEGIDAIGMGEFIYKRWWPPLDKKKISAKRVIIEELASTIGRLHKTGIFHGDLRLNNILMHHTHEEVTFHFIDNEGNRIYKKIPKHLVEKNLVQLNLIFPKYVTRQDRFRFYKTYNKVYERFSRAEQIVLMQRVQNRTLKRLKKIAQRTKGV
;
A
#
# COMPACT_ATOMS: atom_id res chain seq x y z
N TRP A 1 -12.62 11.35 -39.92
CA TRP A 1 -12.27 10.09 -40.59
C TRP A 1 -13.43 9.11 -40.52
N THR A 2 -13.58 8.24 -41.53
CA THR A 2 -14.57 7.15 -41.52
C THR A 2 -14.23 6.11 -40.43
N PRO A 3 -15.21 5.30 -39.96
CA PRO A 3 -14.93 4.24 -38.98
C PRO A 3 -13.85 3.24 -39.43
N SER A 4 -13.81 2.90 -40.72
CA SER A 4 -12.78 2.03 -41.30
C SER A 4 -11.38 2.64 -41.20
N HIS A 5 -11.24 3.92 -41.56
CA HIS A 5 -9.98 4.63 -41.44
C HIS A 5 -9.53 4.70 -39.97
N ILE A 6 -10.42 5.03 -39.04
CA ILE A 6 -10.11 5.05 -37.60
C ILE A 6 -9.58 3.69 -37.14
N LYS A 7 -10.22 2.59 -37.56
CA LYS A 7 -9.79 1.22 -37.21
C LYS A 7 -8.39 0.92 -37.77
N LYS A 8 -8.13 1.22 -39.05
CA LYS A 8 -6.84 1.01 -39.69
C LYS A 8 -5.72 1.81 -39.01
N THR A 9 -5.95 3.10 -38.75
CA THR A 9 -4.97 3.94 -38.04
C THR A 9 -4.75 3.42 -36.61
N SER A 10 -5.81 3.02 -35.90
CA SER A 10 -5.68 2.45 -34.55
C SER A 10 -4.83 1.17 -34.55
N GLN A 11 -4.99 0.28 -35.54
CA GLN A 11 -4.14 -0.90 -35.68
C GLN A 11 -2.67 -0.52 -35.90
N ARG A 12 -2.41 0.46 -36.78
CA ARG A 12 -1.06 0.99 -37.00
C ARG A 12 -0.45 1.62 -35.75
N VAL A 13 -1.25 2.29 -34.90
CA VAL A 13 -0.80 2.79 -33.59
C VAL A 13 -0.25 1.66 -32.72
N PHE A 14 -0.98 0.54 -32.61
CA PHE A 14 -0.50 -0.60 -31.82
C PHE A 14 0.75 -1.26 -32.42
N GLN A 15 0.82 -1.36 -33.75
CA GLN A 15 2.00 -1.85 -34.46
C GLN A 15 3.21 -0.96 -34.18
N ASN A 16 3.08 0.36 -34.34
CA ASN A 16 4.15 1.33 -34.06
C ASN A 16 4.59 1.30 -32.60
N ILE A 17 3.68 1.12 -31.64
CA ILE A 17 4.07 0.92 -30.23
C ILE A 17 4.94 -0.32 -30.08
N GLY A 18 4.57 -1.44 -30.72
CA GLY A 18 5.37 -2.66 -30.71
C GLY A 18 6.76 -2.46 -31.33
N ILE A 19 6.81 -1.80 -32.49
CA ILE A 19 8.05 -1.47 -33.19
C ILE A 19 8.94 -0.58 -32.30
N THR A 20 8.41 0.51 -31.72
CA THR A 20 9.17 1.40 -30.84
C THR A 20 9.74 0.65 -29.62
N VAL A 21 9.00 -0.30 -29.04
CA VAL A 21 9.53 -1.14 -27.94
C VAL A 21 10.71 -2.00 -28.40
N ILE A 22 10.61 -2.61 -29.58
CA ILE A 22 11.68 -3.43 -30.16
C ILE A 22 12.89 -2.55 -30.50
N GLU A 23 12.68 -1.37 -31.09
CA GLU A 23 13.76 -0.44 -31.41
C GLU A 23 14.49 0.03 -30.14
N ILE A 24 13.77 0.41 -29.09
CA ILE A 24 14.38 0.82 -27.81
C ILE A 24 15.21 -0.33 -27.21
N TYR A 25 14.77 -1.58 -27.39
CA TYR A 25 15.56 -2.75 -27.00
C TYR A 25 16.80 -2.95 -27.89
N GLN A 26 16.67 -2.82 -29.21
CA GLN A 26 17.79 -2.92 -30.15
C GLN A 26 18.86 -1.85 -29.90
N MET A 27 18.46 -0.63 -29.54
CA MET A 27 19.36 0.49 -29.26
C MET A 27 20.39 0.20 -28.14
N ILE A 28 20.18 -0.82 -27.31
CA ILE A 28 21.20 -1.29 -26.36
C ILE A 28 22.43 -1.79 -27.12
N CYS A 29 22.20 -2.50 -28.22
CA CYS A 29 23.21 -3.27 -28.94
C CYS A 29 23.74 -2.56 -30.18
N LEU A 30 23.01 -1.58 -30.72
CA LEU A 30 23.45 -0.84 -31.90
C LEU A 30 24.80 -0.15 -31.67
N SER A 31 25.70 -0.22 -32.64
CA SER A 31 26.95 0.53 -32.68
C SER A 31 26.69 2.02 -32.93
N GLU A 32 27.71 2.86 -32.76
CA GLU A 32 27.61 4.29 -33.07
C GLU A 32 27.28 4.51 -34.54
N GLU A 33 27.93 3.77 -35.43
CA GLU A 33 27.72 3.83 -36.88
C GLU A 33 26.30 3.39 -37.28
N GLU A 34 25.80 2.31 -36.68
CA GLU A 34 24.43 1.84 -36.95
C GLU A 34 23.38 2.87 -36.52
N ILE A 35 23.59 3.59 -35.41
CA ILE A 35 22.69 4.66 -34.97
C ILE A 35 22.73 5.83 -35.96
N LEU A 36 23.92 6.22 -36.43
CA LEU A 36 24.09 7.30 -37.40
C LEU A 36 23.45 6.95 -38.75
N ASN A 37 23.62 5.73 -39.24
CA ASN A 37 23.05 5.27 -40.52
C ASN A 37 21.53 5.08 -40.49
N LYS A 38 20.95 4.84 -39.30
CA LYS A 38 19.49 4.61 -39.15
C LYS A 38 18.68 5.91 -39.12
N VAL A 39 19.33 7.06 -39.00
CA VAL A 39 18.66 8.34 -38.77
C VAL A 39 19.07 9.37 -39.82
N GLN A 40 18.07 10.03 -40.41
CA GLN A 40 18.25 11.21 -41.26
C GLN A 40 17.82 12.46 -40.49
N ILE A 41 18.47 13.60 -40.78
CA ILE A 41 18.12 14.89 -40.20
C ILE A 41 17.58 15.86 -41.27
N LYS A 42 16.48 16.53 -40.96
CA LYS A 42 15.90 17.61 -41.76
C LYS A 42 15.86 18.89 -40.93
N GLY A 43 16.17 20.03 -41.55
CA GLY A 43 16.15 21.33 -40.88
C GLY A 43 17.32 21.59 -39.92
N GLU A 44 18.44 20.88 -40.08
CA GLU A 44 19.65 21.02 -39.26
C GLU A 44 20.12 22.48 -39.11
N ALA A 45 20.02 23.28 -40.18
CA ALA A 45 20.39 24.70 -40.17
C ALA A 45 19.65 25.51 -39.10
N ASN A 46 18.40 25.16 -38.76
CA ASN A 46 17.62 25.84 -37.72
C ASN A 46 18.30 25.71 -36.35
N LEU A 47 18.83 24.51 -36.06
CA LEU A 47 19.55 24.26 -34.81
C LEU A 47 20.87 25.02 -34.77
N HIS A 48 21.67 24.93 -35.84
CA HIS A 48 22.95 25.63 -35.91
C HIS A 48 22.78 27.14 -35.73
N ASN A 49 21.76 27.74 -36.34
CA ASN A 49 21.47 29.16 -36.17
C ASN A 49 21.03 29.49 -34.73
N ALA A 50 20.23 28.64 -34.10
CA ALA A 50 19.81 28.84 -32.71
C ALA A 50 20.96 28.73 -31.70
N LEU A 51 21.93 27.85 -31.93
CA LEU A 51 23.11 27.69 -31.07
C LEU A 51 24.08 28.87 -31.14
N LYS A 52 24.15 29.54 -32.29
CA LYS A 52 24.95 30.78 -32.48
C LYS A 52 24.46 31.95 -31.63
N GLU A 53 23.23 31.91 -31.11
CA GLU A 53 22.72 32.97 -30.22
C GLU A 53 23.30 32.93 -28.80
N GLU A 54 24.04 31.88 -28.43
CA GLU A 54 24.71 31.72 -27.13
C GLU A 54 23.79 31.75 -25.89
N LYS A 55 22.49 31.46 -26.07
CA LYS A 55 21.48 31.45 -24.99
C LYS A 55 21.08 30.05 -24.54
N GLY A 56 21.72 29.02 -25.07
CA GLY A 56 21.26 27.63 -24.97
C GLY A 56 19.95 27.39 -25.73
N VAL A 57 19.67 26.14 -26.10
CA VAL A 57 18.53 25.81 -26.97
C VAL A 57 17.60 24.83 -26.27
N ILE A 58 16.30 25.13 -26.29
CA ILE A 58 15.26 24.24 -25.77
C ILE A 58 14.67 23.47 -26.95
N LEU A 59 14.81 22.15 -26.94
CA LEU A 59 14.22 21.26 -27.92
C LEU A 59 12.94 20.66 -27.33
N ILE A 60 11.79 21.04 -27.86
CA ILE A 60 10.49 20.48 -27.45
C ILE A 60 10.10 19.35 -28.39
N SER A 61 9.55 18.29 -27.81
CA SER A 61 9.11 17.13 -28.58
C SER A 61 7.90 16.43 -27.92
N ALA A 62 7.46 15.34 -28.53
CA ALA A 62 6.36 14.51 -28.11
C ALA A 62 6.77 13.03 -28.14
N HIS A 63 5.97 12.15 -27.53
CA HIS A 63 6.14 10.71 -27.65
C HIS A 63 5.63 10.26 -29.04
N LEU A 64 6.34 10.68 -30.08
CA LEU A 64 6.05 10.45 -31.51
C LEU A 64 7.20 9.63 -32.10
N GLY A 65 6.87 8.62 -32.91
CA GLY A 65 7.84 7.74 -33.56
C GLY A 65 8.81 7.09 -32.57
N ASN A 66 10.11 7.33 -32.75
CA ASN A 66 11.15 6.88 -31.81
C ASN A 66 11.86 8.09 -31.17
N TRP A 67 11.22 8.66 -30.16
CA TRP A 67 11.78 9.79 -29.41
C TRP A 67 13.02 9.42 -28.58
N GLU A 68 13.27 8.14 -28.27
CA GLU A 68 14.42 7.72 -27.45
C GLU A 68 15.72 7.70 -28.26
N ILE A 69 15.67 7.49 -29.58
CA ILE A 69 16.89 7.52 -30.41
C ILE A 69 17.45 8.92 -30.56
N MET A 70 16.58 9.94 -30.50
CA MET A 70 16.96 11.34 -30.70
C MET A 70 18.17 11.76 -29.87
N PRO A 71 18.18 11.66 -28.53
CA PRO A 71 19.33 12.08 -27.73
C PRO A 71 20.60 11.26 -28.03
N LEU A 72 20.49 9.98 -28.42
CA LEU A 72 21.66 9.17 -28.77
C LEU A 72 22.27 9.62 -30.08
N TYR A 73 21.45 9.72 -31.13
CA TYR A 73 21.86 10.23 -32.43
C TYR A 73 22.47 11.63 -32.30
N TRP A 74 21.82 12.50 -31.53
CA TRP A 74 22.26 13.88 -31.35
C TRP A 74 23.67 13.99 -30.76
N SER A 75 23.94 13.21 -29.71
CA SER A 75 25.27 13.20 -29.08
C SER A 75 26.35 12.69 -30.04
N LEU A 76 26.03 11.67 -30.84
CA LEU A 76 26.96 11.07 -31.79
C LEU A 76 27.23 11.95 -33.03
N TYR A 77 26.18 12.57 -33.58
CA TYR A 77 26.25 13.36 -34.80
C TYR A 77 26.91 14.73 -34.54
N PHE A 78 26.46 15.45 -33.51
CA PHE A 78 27.01 16.78 -33.17
C PHE A 78 28.19 16.72 -32.20
N LYS A 79 28.63 15.52 -31.78
CA LYS A 79 29.68 15.29 -30.78
C LYS A 79 29.48 16.10 -29.49
N THR A 80 28.22 16.40 -29.16
CA THR A 80 27.84 17.29 -28.06
C THR A 80 26.74 16.64 -27.23
N PRO A 81 27.02 16.29 -25.96
CA PRO A 81 26.01 15.71 -25.08
C PRO A 81 24.81 16.63 -24.85
N ILE A 82 23.61 16.06 -24.87
CA ILE A 82 22.36 16.75 -24.55
C ILE A 82 21.88 16.41 -23.13
N ALA A 83 21.23 17.38 -22.48
CA ALA A 83 20.46 17.10 -21.26
C ALA A 83 19.01 16.81 -21.62
N VAL A 84 18.46 15.68 -21.14
CA VAL A 84 17.05 15.30 -21.35
C VAL A 84 16.30 15.28 -20.03
N VAL A 85 15.09 15.81 -20.03
CA VAL A 85 14.23 15.84 -18.84
C VAL A 85 13.30 14.64 -18.85
N ALA A 86 13.45 13.77 -17.85
CA ALA A 86 12.66 12.56 -17.75
C ALA A 86 12.06 12.39 -16.36
N ARG A 87 10.90 11.73 -16.30
CA ARG A 87 10.33 11.28 -15.03
C ARG A 87 10.84 9.88 -14.72
N GLN A 88 11.32 9.69 -13.49
CA GLN A 88 11.67 8.37 -12.96
C GLN A 88 10.52 7.37 -13.11
N ILE A 89 10.82 6.21 -13.69
CA ILE A 89 9.90 5.10 -13.87
C ILE A 89 9.80 4.34 -12.55
N ARG A 90 8.58 3.96 -12.15
CA ARG A 90 8.31 3.31 -10.85
C ARG A 90 9.05 1.98 -10.62
N ASN A 91 9.44 1.29 -11.70
CA ASN A 91 10.20 0.06 -11.61
C ASN A 91 11.68 0.41 -11.68
N ASN A 92 12.38 0.30 -10.55
CA ASN A 92 13.78 0.68 -10.41
C ASN A 92 14.72 -0.07 -11.36
N ILE A 93 14.41 -1.31 -11.73
CA ILE A 93 15.25 -2.09 -12.66
C ILE A 93 15.13 -1.50 -14.06
N PHE A 94 13.90 -1.34 -14.54
CA PHE A 94 13.63 -0.78 -15.86
C PHE A 94 14.09 0.69 -15.97
N ASN A 95 13.95 1.45 -14.89
CA ASN A 95 14.43 2.82 -14.83
C ASN A 95 15.95 2.91 -15.00
N ARG A 96 16.72 2.14 -14.23
CA ARG A 96 18.19 2.09 -14.37
C ARG A 96 18.62 1.66 -15.77
N TRP A 97 17.86 0.76 -16.39
CA TRP A 97 18.13 0.30 -17.74
C TRP A 97 17.93 1.41 -18.79
N ILE A 98 16.79 2.13 -18.76
CA ILE A 98 16.54 3.28 -19.63
C ILE A 98 17.54 4.42 -19.38
N ASP A 99 17.87 4.69 -18.12
CA ASP A 99 18.84 5.75 -17.80
C ASP A 99 20.21 5.42 -18.40
N ARG A 100 20.69 4.18 -18.27
CA ARG A 100 21.94 3.73 -18.92
C ARG A 100 21.92 3.87 -20.43
N LEU A 101 20.80 3.51 -21.06
CA LEU A 101 20.62 3.68 -22.49
C LEU A 101 20.78 5.15 -22.87
N ARG A 102 20.04 6.04 -22.20
CA ARG A 102 20.06 7.48 -22.47
C ARG A 102 21.43 8.11 -22.26
N THR A 103 22.18 7.68 -21.24
CA THR A 103 23.50 8.23 -20.90
C THR A 103 24.67 7.57 -21.65
N ARG A 104 24.42 6.58 -22.53
CA ARG A 104 25.45 5.76 -23.18
C ARG A 104 26.53 6.57 -23.89
N PHE A 105 26.12 7.67 -24.53
CA PHE A 105 27.01 8.56 -25.28
C PHE A 105 27.16 9.93 -24.60
N GLY A 106 27.29 9.95 -23.26
CA GLY A 106 27.61 11.16 -22.49
C GLY A 106 26.43 12.09 -22.16
N ASN A 107 25.24 11.81 -22.69
CA ASN A 107 24.03 12.58 -22.35
C ASN A 107 23.73 12.54 -20.85
N ARG A 108 22.98 13.54 -20.40
CA ARG A 108 22.54 13.65 -19.01
C ARG A 108 21.03 13.53 -18.91
N VAL A 109 20.57 12.77 -17.92
CA VAL A 109 19.14 12.67 -17.59
C VAL A 109 18.86 13.52 -16.35
N ILE A 110 18.04 14.55 -16.51
CA ILE A 110 17.58 15.41 -15.42
C ILE A 110 16.24 14.85 -14.92
N ASP A 111 16.16 14.52 -13.63
CA ASP A 111 14.88 14.13 -13.02
C ASP A 111 13.92 15.32 -12.99
N LYS A 112 12.70 15.10 -13.47
CA LYS A 112 11.61 16.08 -13.46
C LYS A 112 11.34 16.69 -12.09
N GLU A 113 11.51 15.95 -10.98
CA GLU A 113 11.30 16.50 -9.64
C GLU A 113 12.45 17.43 -9.24
N GLY A 114 12.17 18.73 -9.12
CA GLY A 114 13.20 19.72 -8.79
C GLY A 114 14.11 20.11 -9.96
N ALA A 115 13.76 19.77 -11.20
CA ALA A 115 14.59 19.98 -12.40
C ALA A 115 14.97 21.44 -12.72
N LEU A 116 14.15 22.43 -12.31
CA LEU A 116 14.25 23.81 -12.82
C LEU A 116 15.63 24.46 -12.66
N PRO A 117 16.33 24.36 -11.52
CA PRO A 117 17.67 24.92 -11.36
C PRO A 117 18.69 24.28 -12.31
N GLU A 118 18.65 22.95 -12.46
CA GLU A 118 19.57 22.23 -13.35
C GLU A 118 19.30 22.55 -14.82
N MET A 119 18.03 22.59 -15.24
CA MET A 119 17.63 23.02 -16.59
C MET A 119 18.11 24.45 -16.89
N THR A 120 17.94 25.37 -15.94
CA THR A 120 18.41 26.75 -16.06
C THR A 120 19.92 26.82 -16.20
N ARG A 121 20.67 26.02 -15.41
CA ARG A 121 22.13 25.93 -15.48
C ARG A 121 22.59 25.39 -16.84
N THR A 122 21.94 24.35 -17.36
CA THR A 122 22.24 23.79 -18.69
C THR A 122 22.12 24.85 -19.78
N LEU A 123 20.99 25.58 -19.82
CA LEU A 123 20.76 26.60 -20.83
C LEU A 123 21.76 27.76 -20.74
N ARG A 124 22.09 28.21 -19.52
CA ARG A 124 23.10 29.26 -19.28
C ARG A 124 24.52 28.87 -19.69
N GLN A 125 24.80 27.57 -19.87
CA GLN A 125 26.07 27.07 -20.40
C GLN A 125 26.05 26.93 -21.93
N ASN A 126 25.08 27.56 -22.61
CA ASN A 126 24.82 27.41 -24.03
C ASN A 126 24.64 25.95 -24.50
N LYS A 127 24.04 25.10 -23.64
CA LYS A 127 23.79 23.69 -23.97
C LYS A 127 22.35 23.44 -24.41
N MET A 128 22.15 22.30 -25.05
CA MET A 128 20.84 21.85 -25.51
C MET A 128 20.08 21.13 -24.39
N LEU A 129 18.78 21.39 -24.33
CA LEU A 129 17.86 20.80 -23.35
C LEU A 129 16.64 20.20 -24.06
N GLY A 130 16.53 18.87 -24.04
CA GLY A 130 15.39 18.13 -24.60
C GLY A 130 14.26 17.93 -23.59
N ILE A 131 13.02 18.29 -23.97
CA ILE A 131 11.85 18.16 -23.10
C ILE A 131 10.64 17.57 -23.87
N LEU A 132 10.08 16.47 -23.35
CA LEU A 132 8.78 15.96 -23.78
C LEU A 132 7.64 16.63 -23.00
N ILE A 133 6.69 17.23 -23.72
CA ILE A 133 5.65 18.08 -23.11
C ILE A 133 4.21 17.66 -23.43
N ASP A 134 4.03 16.67 -24.30
CA ASP A 134 2.76 16.14 -24.79
C ASP A 134 1.94 15.37 -23.73
N GLN A 135 2.54 15.01 -22.58
CA GLN A 135 1.83 14.34 -21.48
C GLN A 135 1.22 15.32 -20.46
N GLY A 136 0.16 14.87 -19.79
CA GLY A 136 -0.64 15.73 -18.91
C GLY A 136 0.09 16.08 -17.61
N THR A 137 -0.06 17.32 -17.14
CA THR A 137 0.47 17.79 -15.85
C THR A 137 -0.64 18.00 -14.81
N LYS A 138 -0.27 18.22 -13.54
CA LYS A 138 -1.20 18.60 -12.48
C LYS A 138 -1.72 20.02 -12.75
N SER A 139 -3.00 20.29 -12.44
CA SER A 139 -3.60 21.62 -12.62
C SER A 139 -2.84 22.74 -11.92
N SER A 140 -2.29 22.46 -10.73
CA SER A 140 -1.54 23.42 -9.93
C SER A 140 -0.18 23.80 -10.53
N LEU A 141 0.28 23.05 -11.53
CA LEU A 141 1.60 23.22 -12.17
C LEU A 141 1.46 23.41 -13.69
N GLY A 142 0.25 23.70 -14.18
CA GLY A 142 -0.05 23.68 -15.59
C GLY A 142 -1.05 24.76 -16.00
N VAL A 143 -1.05 25.09 -17.29
CA VAL A 143 -1.96 26.07 -17.89
C VAL A 143 -3.06 25.34 -18.67
N LYS A 144 -4.26 25.94 -18.70
CA LYS A 144 -5.39 25.43 -19.50
C LYS A 144 -5.25 25.97 -20.92
N ILE A 145 -5.17 25.05 -21.88
CA ILE A 145 -5.01 25.30 -23.32
C ILE A 145 -5.87 24.31 -24.11
N THR A 146 -5.90 24.42 -25.44
CA THR A 146 -6.57 23.48 -26.35
C THR A 146 -5.57 22.58 -27.07
N PHE A 147 -5.93 21.32 -27.26
CA PHE A 147 -5.19 20.35 -28.07
C PHE A 147 -6.21 19.46 -28.78
N PHE A 148 -6.18 19.48 -30.11
CA PHE A 148 -7.21 18.98 -31.01
C PHE A 148 -8.60 19.55 -30.69
N ASN A 149 -8.69 20.88 -30.56
CA ASN A 149 -9.93 21.61 -30.21
C ASN A 149 -10.59 21.14 -28.91
N LYS A 150 -9.84 20.51 -28.01
CA LYS A 150 -10.31 20.04 -26.71
C LYS A 150 -9.44 20.60 -25.59
N PHE A 151 -10.07 21.02 -24.50
CA PHE A 151 -9.32 21.52 -23.34
C PHE A 151 -8.42 20.46 -22.72
N VAL A 152 -7.18 20.85 -22.45
CA VAL A 152 -6.17 20.06 -21.72
C VAL A 152 -5.41 20.93 -20.73
N THR A 153 -4.63 20.29 -19.87
CA THR A 153 -3.67 20.98 -19.00
C THR A 153 -2.27 20.64 -19.47
N ALA A 154 -1.53 21.65 -19.93
CA ALA A 154 -0.16 21.52 -20.40
C ALA A 154 0.82 22.13 -19.41
N THR A 155 2.08 21.68 -19.50
CA THR A 155 3.18 22.20 -18.68
C THR A 155 3.73 23.47 -19.32
N PRO A 156 3.81 24.60 -18.60
CA PRO A 156 4.44 25.83 -19.10
C PRO A 156 5.97 25.82 -18.93
N ALA A 157 6.57 24.68 -18.57
CA ALA A 157 7.99 24.61 -18.20
C ALA A 157 8.95 25.08 -19.31
N ALA A 158 8.71 24.68 -20.56
CA ALA A 158 9.52 25.12 -21.70
C ALA A 158 9.43 26.65 -21.90
N VAL A 159 8.21 27.21 -21.82
CA VAL A 159 8.00 28.67 -21.89
C VAL A 159 8.72 29.39 -20.75
N LEU A 160 8.56 28.91 -19.52
CA LEU A 160 9.18 29.52 -18.34
C LEU A 160 10.70 29.58 -18.48
N LEU A 161 11.32 28.50 -18.98
CA LEU A 161 12.75 28.45 -19.26
C LEU A 161 13.14 29.39 -20.40
N ALA A 162 12.39 29.40 -21.50
CA ALA A 162 12.63 30.28 -22.64
C ALA A 162 12.58 31.76 -22.24
N MET A 163 11.63 32.16 -21.39
CA MET A 163 11.55 33.53 -20.87
C MET A 163 12.70 33.86 -19.93
N ARG A 164 13.03 32.95 -19.00
CA ARG A 164 14.05 33.20 -17.98
C ARG A 164 15.47 33.20 -18.54
N CYS A 165 15.76 32.32 -19.48
CA CYS A 165 17.09 32.14 -20.08
C CYS A 165 17.23 32.86 -21.42
N LYS A 166 16.14 33.43 -21.96
CA LYS A 166 16.05 33.99 -23.32
C LYS A 166 16.40 32.96 -24.41
N SER A 167 16.34 31.67 -24.09
CA SER A 167 16.69 30.56 -24.99
C SER A 167 15.64 30.38 -26.10
N PRO A 168 16.03 30.19 -27.37
CA PRO A 168 15.11 29.78 -28.43
C PRO A 168 14.49 28.40 -28.15
N VAL A 169 13.25 28.21 -28.62
CA VAL A 169 12.49 26.96 -28.50
C VAL A 169 12.26 26.37 -29.88
N LEU A 170 12.82 25.20 -30.15
CA LEU A 170 12.70 24.51 -31.45
C LEU A 170 11.85 23.24 -31.29
N PRO A 171 10.80 23.05 -32.09
CA PRO A 171 10.12 21.78 -32.21
C PRO A 171 11.02 20.76 -32.92
N VAL A 172 11.20 19.59 -32.31
CA VAL A 172 11.98 18.50 -32.89
C VAL A 172 11.20 17.20 -32.78
N PHE A 173 11.03 16.49 -33.88
CA PHE A 173 10.27 15.23 -33.90
C PHE A 173 11.03 14.13 -34.61
N CYS A 174 11.00 12.92 -34.07
CA CYS A 174 11.53 11.73 -34.74
C CYS A 174 10.38 10.87 -35.23
N THR A 175 10.32 10.66 -36.54
CA THR A 175 9.29 9.89 -37.22
C THR A 175 9.93 8.71 -37.94
N ARG A 176 9.14 7.67 -38.18
CA ARG A 176 9.58 6.48 -38.89
C ARG A 176 9.03 6.50 -40.32
N ASN A 177 9.91 6.29 -41.27
CA ASN A 177 9.58 6.14 -42.67
C ASN A 177 9.15 4.70 -42.96
N ASP A 178 8.51 4.46 -44.12
CA ASP A 178 8.02 3.13 -44.51
C ASP A 178 9.15 2.09 -44.69
N ASP A 179 10.37 2.54 -44.97
CA ASP A 179 11.59 1.72 -45.09
C ASP A 179 12.25 1.39 -43.74
N GLY A 180 11.71 1.91 -42.62
CA GLY A 180 12.25 1.74 -41.28
C GLY A 180 13.38 2.71 -40.91
N ILE A 181 13.80 3.60 -41.81
CA ILE A 181 14.68 4.71 -41.48
C ILE A 181 13.93 5.72 -40.62
N LEU A 182 14.62 6.32 -39.67
CA LEU A 182 14.07 7.34 -38.79
C LEU A 182 14.45 8.72 -39.31
N THR A 183 13.52 9.67 -39.31
CA THR A 183 13.78 11.06 -39.69
C THR A 183 13.55 11.97 -38.50
N ILE A 184 14.60 12.69 -38.10
CA ILE A 184 14.54 13.79 -37.14
C ILE A 184 14.29 15.09 -37.91
N THR A 185 13.13 15.69 -37.70
CA THR A 185 12.78 17.00 -38.26
C THR A 185 12.96 18.07 -37.19
N VAL A 186 13.83 19.05 -37.47
CA VAL A 186 14.04 20.25 -36.66
C VAL A 186 13.30 21.42 -37.31
N GLU A 187 12.19 21.85 -36.71
CA GLU A 187 11.44 23.01 -37.18
C GLU A 187 12.12 24.33 -36.76
N PRO A 188 11.80 25.45 -37.43
CA PRO A 188 12.30 26.76 -37.04
C PRO A 188 11.95 27.12 -35.58
N PRO A 189 12.73 28.02 -34.94
CA PRO A 189 12.41 28.50 -33.60
C PRO A 189 11.01 29.11 -33.51
N LEU A 190 10.26 28.77 -32.48
CA LEU A 190 8.93 29.33 -32.24
C LEU A 190 9.01 30.79 -31.82
N SER A 191 8.20 31.65 -32.46
CA SER A 191 8.01 33.03 -32.05
C SER A 191 7.18 33.09 -30.78
N LEU A 192 7.82 33.39 -29.64
CA LEU A 192 7.13 33.50 -28.35
C LEU A 192 6.80 34.97 -28.03
N GLU A 193 5.58 35.22 -27.56
CA GLU A 193 5.13 36.52 -27.09
C GLU A 193 5.77 36.87 -25.74
N ARG A 194 6.24 38.11 -25.60
CA ARG A 194 6.81 38.64 -24.36
C ARG A 194 6.13 39.96 -24.02
N THR A 195 5.23 39.91 -23.06
CA THR A 195 4.49 41.08 -22.56
C THR A 195 4.82 41.33 -21.08
N ASN A 196 4.16 42.32 -20.47
CA ASN A 196 4.27 42.56 -19.03
C ASN A 196 3.35 41.64 -18.19
N ASP A 197 2.53 40.79 -18.82
CA ASP A 197 1.71 39.79 -18.14
C ASP A 197 2.28 38.38 -18.35
N LEU A 198 3.15 37.97 -17.42
CA LEU A 198 3.75 36.63 -17.42
C LEU A 198 2.68 35.52 -17.47
N ARG A 199 1.51 35.71 -16.85
CA ARG A 199 0.49 34.65 -16.81
C ARG A 199 -0.19 34.50 -18.16
N ALA A 200 -0.46 35.61 -18.85
CA ALA A 200 -0.94 35.59 -20.23
C ALA A 200 0.10 34.95 -21.15
N ASP A 201 1.36 35.39 -21.07
CA ASP A 201 2.47 34.86 -21.89
C ASP A 201 2.65 33.35 -21.69
N LEU A 202 2.63 32.87 -20.44
CA LEU A 202 2.74 31.44 -20.16
C LEU A 202 1.61 30.64 -20.82
N LYS A 203 0.40 31.18 -20.90
CA LYS A 203 -0.73 30.51 -21.54
C LYS A 203 -0.62 30.56 -23.06
N THR A 204 -0.41 31.73 -23.65
CA THR A 204 -0.33 31.90 -25.12
C THR A 204 0.83 31.12 -25.70
N ASN A 205 2.02 31.23 -25.14
CA ASN A 205 3.20 30.51 -25.62
C ASN A 205 3.11 29.00 -25.41
N THR A 206 2.42 28.54 -24.36
CA THR A 206 2.17 27.10 -24.20
C THR A 206 1.20 26.60 -25.27
N GLN A 207 0.25 27.43 -25.73
CA GLN A 207 -0.62 27.10 -26.86
C GLN A 207 0.21 26.98 -28.15
N ILE A 208 1.03 27.98 -28.47
CA ILE A 208 1.92 27.96 -29.66
C ILE A 208 2.77 26.68 -29.72
N ILE A 209 3.42 26.35 -28.60
CA ILE A 209 4.23 25.13 -28.49
C ILE A 209 3.38 23.86 -28.69
N MET A 210 2.15 23.84 -28.17
CA MET A 210 1.24 22.69 -28.30
C MET A 210 0.66 22.56 -29.70
N ASP A 211 0.49 23.67 -30.43
CA ASP A 211 0.04 23.69 -31.82
C ASP A 211 1.10 23.08 -32.74
N ALA A 212 2.39 23.33 -32.47
CA ALA A 212 3.49 22.66 -33.18
C ALA A 212 3.45 21.13 -33.00
N ILE A 213 3.19 20.65 -31.78
CA ILE A 213 2.99 19.21 -31.52
C ILE A 213 1.74 18.70 -32.21
N GLU A 214 0.64 19.47 -32.17
CA GLU A 214 -0.61 19.08 -32.81
C GLU A 214 -0.43 18.90 -34.33
N LYS A 215 0.31 19.81 -34.97
CA LYS A 215 0.69 19.71 -36.39
C LYS A 215 1.45 18.41 -36.67
N ALA A 216 2.51 18.10 -35.91
CA ALA A 216 3.29 16.88 -36.09
C ALA A 216 2.45 15.60 -35.89
N VAL A 217 1.55 15.59 -34.89
CA VAL A 217 0.65 14.45 -34.64
C VAL A 217 -0.42 14.33 -35.74
N ARG A 218 -0.84 15.43 -36.37
CA ARG A 218 -1.77 15.39 -37.52
C ARG A 218 -1.13 14.79 -38.76
N GLU A 219 0.17 15.01 -38.94
CA GLU A 219 0.94 14.47 -40.05
C GLU A 219 1.22 12.96 -39.87
N TYR A 220 1.60 12.54 -38.66
CA TYR A 220 1.91 11.12 -38.35
C TYR A 220 1.04 10.56 -37.22
N PRO A 221 -0.29 10.51 -37.40
CA PRO A 221 -1.21 10.16 -36.33
C PRO A 221 -1.02 8.72 -35.84
N GLU A 222 -0.59 7.79 -36.68
CA GLU A 222 -0.32 6.41 -36.28
C GLU A 222 0.94 6.23 -35.43
N GLN A 223 1.79 7.25 -35.31
CA GLN A 223 3.07 7.16 -34.60
C GLN A 223 3.06 7.82 -33.23
N TRP A 224 1.99 8.54 -32.85
CA TRP A 224 1.90 9.18 -31.55
C TRP A 224 1.48 8.17 -30.46
N PHE A 225 2.01 8.32 -29.25
CA PHE A 225 1.72 7.41 -28.13
C PHE A 225 0.32 7.63 -27.52
N TRP A 226 -0.73 7.23 -28.24
CA TRP A 226 -2.15 7.40 -27.87
C TRP A 226 -2.58 6.72 -26.57
N VAL A 227 -1.75 5.82 -26.01
CA VAL A 227 -2.04 5.12 -24.75
C VAL A 227 -2.14 6.10 -23.56
N HIS A 228 -1.46 7.25 -23.65
CA HIS A 228 -1.61 8.30 -22.64
C HIS A 228 -2.97 9.00 -22.80
N LYS A 229 -3.84 8.84 -21.80
CA LYS A 229 -5.17 9.47 -21.73
C LYS A 229 -5.09 10.99 -21.52
N ARG A 230 -4.77 11.72 -22.59
CA ARG A 230 -4.47 13.16 -22.61
C ARG A 230 -5.65 14.00 -22.10
N TRP A 231 -6.86 13.69 -22.54
CA TRP A 231 -8.06 14.48 -22.26
C TRP A 231 -8.82 14.08 -20.98
N LYS A 232 -8.33 13.10 -20.21
CA LYS A 232 -9.05 12.48 -19.05
C LYS A 232 -9.53 13.45 -17.97
N LYS A 233 -8.95 14.65 -17.90
CA LYS A 233 -9.27 15.66 -16.91
C LYS A 233 -10.58 16.40 -17.25
N TYR A 234 -10.67 16.91 -18.48
CA TYR A 234 -11.82 17.70 -18.94
C TYR A 234 -12.89 16.84 -19.61
N TYR A 235 -12.50 15.70 -20.18
CA TYR A 235 -13.39 14.78 -20.89
C TYR A 235 -13.24 13.35 -20.35
N PRO A 236 -13.51 13.10 -19.06
CA PRO A 236 -13.38 11.78 -18.46
C PRO A 236 -14.30 10.72 -19.09
N GLN A 237 -15.42 11.13 -19.69
CA GLN A 237 -16.38 10.28 -20.38
C GLN A 237 -15.80 9.57 -21.61
N LEU A 238 -14.75 10.14 -22.22
CA LEU A 238 -14.01 9.49 -23.32
C LEU A 238 -13.21 8.27 -22.84
N TYR A 239 -13.12 8.03 -21.53
CA TYR A 239 -12.33 6.95 -20.92
C TYR A 239 -13.14 6.19 -19.87
N PRO A 240 -14.15 5.38 -20.26
CA PRO A 240 -14.99 4.64 -19.33
C PRO A 240 -14.20 3.80 -18.31
N GLU A 241 -13.11 3.17 -18.76
CA GLU A 241 -12.21 2.36 -17.96
C GLU A 241 -11.40 3.20 -16.94
N TYR A 242 -11.06 4.44 -17.28
CA TYR A 242 -10.47 5.38 -16.32
C TYR A 242 -11.48 5.77 -15.23
N MET A 243 -12.73 6.04 -15.62
CA MET A 243 -13.81 6.38 -14.69
C MET A 243 -14.14 5.23 -13.74
N ALA A 244 -14.23 4.00 -14.25
CA ALA A 244 -14.41 2.80 -13.42
C ALA A 244 -13.28 2.65 -12.39
N LYS A 245 -12.02 2.80 -12.82
CA LYS A 245 -10.85 2.74 -11.92
C LYS A 245 -10.87 3.85 -10.86
N ARG A 246 -11.29 5.06 -11.23
CA ARG A 246 -11.40 6.21 -10.31
C ARG A 246 -12.51 5.98 -9.27
N ARG A 247 -13.67 5.46 -9.68
CA ARG A 247 -14.77 5.07 -8.78
C ARG A 247 -14.31 4.03 -7.77
N ARG A 248 -13.64 2.95 -8.21
CA ARG A 248 -13.07 1.92 -7.32
C ARG A 248 -12.09 2.52 -6.29
N ARG A 249 -11.18 3.40 -6.74
CA ARG A 249 -10.22 4.08 -5.85
C ARG A 249 -10.89 5.02 -4.85
N ARG A 250 -11.90 5.78 -5.28
CA ARG A 250 -12.70 6.67 -4.40
C ARG A 250 -13.45 5.85 -3.37
N LYS A 251 -14.11 4.76 -3.77
CA LYS A 251 -14.77 3.82 -2.85
C LYS A 251 -13.79 3.31 -1.80
N LYS A 252 -12.63 2.78 -2.22
CA LYS A 252 -11.58 2.32 -1.30
C LYS A 252 -11.05 3.43 -0.38
N LYS A 253 -10.83 4.65 -0.90
CA LYS A 253 -10.37 5.80 -0.11
C LYS A 253 -11.45 6.26 0.88
N LEU A 254 -12.73 6.24 0.49
CA LEU A 254 -13.86 6.56 1.36
C LEU A 254 -14.03 5.51 2.44
N GLU A 255 -13.92 4.22 2.11
CA GLU A 255 -13.90 3.12 3.08
C GLU A 255 -12.72 3.28 4.06
N THR A 256 -11.54 3.67 3.56
CA THR A 256 -10.36 3.94 4.39
C THR A 256 -10.54 5.21 5.24
N LYS A 257 -11.14 6.27 4.69
CA LYS A 257 -11.43 7.53 5.41
C LYS A 257 -12.51 7.30 6.45
N LYS A 258 -13.58 6.55 6.17
CA LYS A 258 -14.59 6.12 7.17
C LYS A 258 -13.92 5.28 8.26
N ALA A 259 -13.06 4.34 7.89
CA ALA A 259 -12.26 3.56 8.86
C ALA A 259 -11.23 4.39 9.65
N ASN A 260 -10.89 5.60 9.20
CA ASN A 260 -9.99 6.52 9.89
C ASN A 260 -10.73 7.62 10.66
N LEU A 261 -11.90 8.08 10.19
CA LEU A 261 -12.78 9.01 10.92
C LEU A 261 -13.39 8.33 12.14
N LEU A 262 -13.71 7.04 12.04
CA LEU A 262 -14.01 6.21 13.21
C LEU A 262 -12.80 6.05 14.17
N LYS A 263 -11.60 6.51 13.80
CA LYS A 263 -10.42 6.57 14.67
C LYS A 263 -10.12 7.97 15.21
N GLU A 264 -10.91 9.01 14.87
CA GLU A 264 -10.68 10.38 15.32
C GLU A 264 -11.75 10.87 16.29
N TYR A 265 -11.67 10.41 17.53
CA TYR A 265 -12.15 11.13 18.72
C TYR A 265 -10.92 11.48 19.56
N TRP A 266 -10.30 12.63 19.29
CA TRP A 266 -9.09 13.11 19.98
C TRP A 266 -9.41 14.41 20.70
N ILE A 267 -9.46 14.38 22.03
CA ILE A 267 -9.41 15.58 22.87
C ILE A 267 -8.35 15.31 23.95
N LYS A 268 -7.40 16.25 24.10
CA LYS A 268 -6.47 16.27 25.24
C LYS A 268 -7.25 16.76 26.45
N ASP A 269 -7.47 15.90 27.45
CA ASP A 269 -7.91 16.35 28.76
C ASP A 269 -6.70 16.94 29.51
N LYS A 270 -6.75 18.23 29.86
CA LYS A 270 -5.64 18.94 30.54
C LYS A 270 -5.52 18.59 32.03
N ARG A 271 -6.49 17.87 32.62
CA ARG A 271 -6.51 17.50 34.05
C ARG A 271 -5.46 16.46 34.44
N PHE A 272 -4.96 15.67 33.48
CA PHE A 272 -3.98 14.59 33.71
C PHE A 272 -2.74 14.84 32.86
N SER A 273 -1.83 15.71 33.34
CA SER A 273 -0.65 16.14 32.58
C SER A 273 0.19 14.94 32.12
N GLY A 274 0.38 14.81 30.80
CA GLY A 274 1.21 13.75 30.20
C GLY A 274 0.51 12.42 29.93
N ILE A 275 -0.74 12.24 30.39
CA ILE A 275 -1.56 11.05 30.08
C ILE A 275 -2.53 11.38 28.95
N HIS A 276 -2.60 10.50 27.95
CA HIS A 276 -3.57 10.59 26.88
C HIS A 276 -4.52 9.40 26.94
N ILE A 277 -5.78 9.66 27.32
CA ILE A 277 -6.84 8.66 27.44
C ILE A 277 -7.86 8.85 26.30
N TYR A 278 -8.25 7.76 25.66
CA TYR A 278 -9.17 7.71 24.52
C TYR A 278 -10.27 6.70 24.77
N GLY A 279 -11.48 6.96 24.29
CA GLY A 279 -12.61 6.03 24.39
C GLY A 279 -13.87 6.68 24.94
N PRO A 280 -15.02 5.99 24.82
CA PRO A 280 -16.32 6.51 25.24
C PRO A 280 -16.41 6.82 26.74
N LEU A 281 -15.77 6.03 27.60
CA LEU A 281 -15.85 6.16 29.06
C LEU A 281 -14.53 6.65 29.67
N ARG A 282 -13.75 7.45 28.91
CA ARG A 282 -12.42 7.90 29.36
C ARG A 282 -12.45 8.67 30.68
N ASP A 283 -13.49 9.46 30.91
CA ASP A 283 -13.58 10.38 32.05
C ASP A 283 -13.93 9.64 33.35
N GLU A 284 -14.72 8.56 33.23
CA GLU A 284 -15.11 7.68 34.35
C GLU A 284 -13.90 6.97 34.97
N PHE A 285 -13.01 6.44 34.13
CA PHE A 285 -11.86 5.66 34.60
C PHE A 285 -10.56 6.46 34.73
N ALA A 286 -10.55 7.75 34.38
CA ALA A 286 -9.33 8.56 34.39
C ALA A 286 -8.62 8.60 35.76
N PRO A 287 -9.32 8.75 36.91
CA PRO A 287 -8.67 8.72 38.22
C PRO A 287 -8.00 7.37 38.51
N ALA A 288 -8.69 6.26 38.24
CA ALA A 288 -8.14 4.92 38.44
C ALA A 288 -6.94 4.65 37.53
N ILE A 289 -6.98 5.10 36.27
CA ILE A 289 -5.86 4.99 35.33
C ILE A 289 -4.63 5.74 35.85
N TYR A 290 -4.82 6.93 36.42
CA TYR A 290 -3.72 7.72 36.97
C TYR A 290 -3.02 6.96 38.11
N SER A 291 -3.77 6.45 39.08
CA SER A 291 -3.22 5.63 40.17
C SER A 291 -2.51 4.38 39.64
N LEU A 292 -3.17 3.61 38.76
CA LEU A 292 -2.64 2.35 38.25
C LEU A 292 -1.34 2.52 37.44
N LEU A 293 -1.19 3.62 36.68
CA LEU A 293 0.03 3.92 35.94
C LEU A 293 1.20 4.32 36.84
N ASN A 294 0.92 4.87 38.03
CA ASN A 294 1.92 5.20 39.03
C ASN A 294 2.24 4.01 39.95
N GLY A 295 1.58 2.86 39.75
CA GLY A 295 1.77 1.65 40.56
C GLY A 295 0.85 1.57 41.79
N ASP A 296 -0.04 2.55 41.98
CA ASP A 296 -0.99 2.57 43.07
C ASP A 296 -2.27 1.81 42.71
N LEU A 297 -2.82 1.04 43.65
CA LEU A 297 -4.06 0.31 43.48
C LEU A 297 -5.23 1.16 44.00
N PRO A 298 -6.15 1.64 43.15
CA PRO A 298 -7.31 2.40 43.61
C PRO A 298 -8.23 1.56 44.51
N ASN A 299 -8.99 2.22 45.38
CA ASN A 299 -10.08 1.57 46.13
C ASN A 299 -11.03 0.86 45.14
N GLU A 300 -11.53 -0.32 45.50
CA GLU A 300 -12.36 -1.22 44.66
C GLU A 300 -11.61 -1.95 43.53
N TRP A 301 -10.28 -1.88 43.45
CA TRP A 301 -9.49 -2.63 42.48
C TRP A 301 -8.66 -3.74 43.13
N GLU A 302 -8.40 -4.81 42.38
CA GLU A 302 -7.49 -5.88 42.75
C GLU A 302 -6.47 -6.14 41.63
N TRP A 303 -5.24 -6.51 42.01
CA TRP A 303 -4.26 -6.99 41.04
C TRP A 303 -4.62 -8.41 40.59
N VAL A 304 -4.57 -8.65 39.28
CA VAL A 304 -4.77 -9.96 38.68
C VAL A 304 -3.42 -10.51 38.23
N LYS A 305 -3.32 -11.85 38.13
CA LYS A 305 -2.10 -12.55 37.69
C LYS A 305 -1.50 -11.90 36.43
N SER A 306 -0.36 -11.25 36.62
CA SER A 306 0.35 -10.51 35.58
C SER A 306 1.39 -11.39 34.87
N SER A 307 1.94 -10.90 33.76
CA SER A 307 3.01 -11.58 33.01
C SER A 307 4.16 -10.63 32.79
N SER A 308 5.34 -11.14 32.40
CA SER A 308 6.49 -10.29 32.02
C SER A 308 6.21 -9.31 30.88
N GLY A 309 5.06 -9.41 30.20
CA GLY A 309 4.63 -8.48 29.17
C GLY A 309 3.34 -7.72 29.46
N SER A 310 2.81 -7.76 30.68
CA SER A 310 1.62 -6.97 31.05
C SER A 310 1.37 -6.93 32.55
N ILE A 311 0.92 -5.77 33.03
CA ILE A 311 0.32 -5.60 34.35
C ILE A 311 -1.21 -5.60 34.16
N VAL A 312 -1.94 -6.29 35.03
CA VAL A 312 -3.40 -6.43 34.92
C VAL A 312 -4.06 -6.17 36.28
N ALA A 313 -5.05 -5.29 36.31
CA ALA A 313 -5.91 -5.07 37.48
C ALA A 313 -7.38 -5.23 37.09
N ARG A 314 -8.23 -5.55 38.05
CA ARG A 314 -9.68 -5.68 37.88
C ARG A 314 -10.40 -4.78 38.89
N ARG A 315 -11.45 -4.09 38.45
CA ARG A 315 -12.40 -3.41 39.35
C ARG A 315 -13.46 -4.40 39.83
N LEU A 316 -13.67 -4.46 41.14
CA LEU A 316 -14.64 -5.34 41.80
C LEU A 316 -16.07 -4.79 41.69
N ASP A 317 -16.22 -3.47 41.82
CA ASP A 317 -17.52 -2.81 41.77
C ASP A 317 -18.09 -2.73 40.34
N PRO A 318 -19.41 -2.89 40.16
CA PRO A 318 -20.05 -2.76 38.85
C PRO A 318 -19.89 -1.36 38.22
N PRO A 319 -19.61 -1.27 36.91
CA PRO A 319 -19.37 -2.37 36.01
C PRO A 319 -17.98 -2.99 36.25
N THR A 320 -17.91 -4.32 36.32
CA THR A 320 -16.62 -5.01 36.36
C THR A 320 -15.82 -4.63 35.13
N VAL A 321 -14.57 -4.22 35.31
CA VAL A 321 -13.65 -3.87 34.23
C VAL A 321 -12.25 -4.41 34.49
N TYR A 322 -11.49 -4.59 33.41
CA TYR A 322 -10.09 -4.99 33.46
C TYR A 322 -9.20 -3.89 32.89
N TYR A 323 -8.26 -3.43 33.71
CA TYR A 323 -7.12 -2.65 33.27
C TYR A 323 -6.00 -3.58 32.81
N LYS A 324 -5.41 -3.31 31.65
CA LYS A 324 -4.23 -3.98 31.13
C LYS A 324 -3.21 -2.96 30.64
N GLU A 325 -2.06 -2.95 31.29
CA GLU A 325 -0.87 -2.24 30.83
C GLU A 325 0.00 -3.17 29.97
N PHE A 326 0.53 -2.64 28.88
CA PHE A 326 1.36 -3.37 27.94
C PHE A 326 2.83 -2.99 28.12
N LEU A 327 3.57 -3.85 28.83
CA LEU A 327 5.01 -3.70 29.03
C LEU A 327 5.80 -4.21 27.80
N ASN A 328 6.94 -3.58 27.53
CA ASN A 328 7.92 -4.04 26.56
C ASN A 328 8.71 -5.21 27.14
N ARG A 329 8.77 -6.34 26.43
CA ARG A 329 9.41 -7.57 26.94
C ARG A 329 10.93 -7.56 26.77
N SER A 330 11.46 -6.63 25.98
CA SER A 330 12.89 -6.48 25.71
C SER A 330 13.22 -5.13 25.03
N PRO A 331 14.46 -4.63 25.12
CA PRO A 331 14.94 -3.47 24.36
C PRO A 331 14.74 -3.62 22.84
N LEU A 332 14.86 -4.85 22.33
CA LEU A 332 14.64 -5.18 20.92
C LEU A 332 13.17 -5.04 20.48
N GLU A 333 12.22 -5.14 21.42
CA GLU A 333 10.81 -4.86 21.18
C GLU A 333 10.53 -3.34 21.15
N THR A 334 11.22 -2.57 22.00
CA THR A 334 11.21 -1.10 21.98
C THR A 334 11.65 -0.57 20.62
N PHE A 335 12.74 -1.10 20.07
CA PHE A 335 13.21 -0.75 18.71
C PHE A 335 12.19 -1.12 17.62
N LYS A 336 11.57 -2.31 17.70
CA LYS A 336 10.48 -2.71 16.77
C LYS A 336 9.26 -1.79 16.86
N GLY A 337 9.05 -1.13 17.99
CA GLY A 337 8.00 -0.13 18.22
C GLY A 337 8.12 1.12 17.35
N LEU A 338 9.33 1.48 16.90
CA LEU A 338 9.55 2.61 15.97
C LEU A 338 8.87 2.39 14.61
N PHE A 339 8.75 1.12 14.20
CA PHE A 339 8.22 0.74 12.88
C PHE A 339 6.87 0.00 12.95
N ARG A 340 6.32 -0.23 14.15
CA ARG A 340 5.06 -0.96 14.36
C ARG A 340 4.15 -0.24 15.34
N SER A 341 2.85 -0.29 15.09
CA SER A 341 1.86 0.22 16.05
C SER A 341 1.98 -0.47 17.41
N SER A 342 1.74 0.28 18.50
CA SER A 342 1.77 -0.22 19.89
C SER A 342 0.86 -1.43 20.12
N ARG A 343 1.18 -2.24 21.13
CA ARG A 343 0.38 -3.45 21.48
C ARG A 343 -1.07 -3.12 21.79
N CYS A 344 -1.31 -2.06 22.57
CA CYS A 344 -2.65 -1.52 22.82
C CYS A 344 -3.40 -1.20 21.52
N LYS A 345 -2.78 -0.44 20.60
CA LYS A 345 -3.40 -0.10 19.31
C LYS A 345 -3.68 -1.35 18.45
N ARG A 346 -2.80 -2.36 18.50
CA ARG A 346 -3.03 -3.64 17.83
C ARG A 346 -4.20 -4.38 18.46
N ALA A 347 -4.25 -4.54 19.78
CA ALA A 347 -5.36 -5.20 20.48
C ALA A 347 -6.72 -4.62 20.06
N ARG A 348 -6.83 -3.28 20.05
CA ARG A 348 -8.06 -2.58 19.62
C ARG A 348 -8.46 -2.89 18.18
N VAL A 349 -7.53 -2.71 17.24
CA VAL A 349 -7.79 -2.96 15.81
C VAL A 349 -8.17 -4.43 15.56
N LYS A 350 -7.55 -5.37 16.29
CA LYS A 350 -7.84 -6.79 16.14
C LYS A 350 -9.18 -7.18 16.75
N ARG A 351 -9.58 -6.56 17.85
CA ARG A 351 -10.94 -6.67 18.40
C ARG A 351 -11.99 -6.25 17.38
N GLU A 352 -11.87 -5.07 16.78
CA GLU A 352 -12.84 -4.57 15.79
C GLU A 352 -13.01 -5.53 14.59
N ILE A 353 -11.91 -6.17 14.18
CA ILE A 353 -11.94 -7.16 13.10
C ILE A 353 -12.67 -8.44 13.53
N LEU A 354 -12.52 -8.87 14.79
CA LEU A 354 -13.25 -10.02 15.34
C LEU A 354 -14.75 -9.75 15.37
N ILE A 355 -15.17 -8.63 15.98
CA ILE A 355 -16.58 -8.22 16.06
C ILE A 355 -17.20 -8.14 14.67
N LYS A 356 -16.53 -7.48 13.72
CA LYS A 356 -17.01 -7.36 12.33
C LYS A 356 -17.17 -8.71 11.61
N LYS A 357 -16.46 -9.74 12.07
CA LYS A 357 -16.52 -11.10 11.53
C LYS A 357 -17.44 -12.03 12.34
N GLY A 358 -18.20 -11.49 13.28
CA GLY A 358 -19.18 -12.22 14.09
C GLY A 358 -18.55 -13.04 15.21
N PHE A 359 -17.46 -12.54 15.81
CA PHE A 359 -16.86 -13.14 17.01
C PHE A 359 -16.87 -12.15 18.15
N ASP A 360 -17.19 -12.62 19.34
CA ASP A 360 -17.31 -11.77 20.51
C ASP A 360 -15.96 -11.49 21.17
N SER A 361 -15.85 -10.30 21.76
CA SER A 361 -14.66 -9.85 22.47
C SER A 361 -15.04 -8.67 23.39
N PRO A 362 -14.51 -8.60 24.62
CA PRO A 362 -14.92 -7.60 25.63
C PRO A 362 -14.86 -6.17 25.10
N ALA A 363 -15.88 -5.34 25.37
CA ALA A 363 -15.87 -3.94 24.95
C ALA A 363 -14.62 -3.20 25.46
N ILE A 364 -14.12 -2.25 24.66
CA ILE A 364 -13.01 -1.38 25.07
C ILE A 364 -13.62 -0.06 25.50
N TYR A 365 -13.64 0.19 26.80
CA TYR A 365 -14.21 1.40 27.38
C TYR A 365 -13.28 2.60 27.23
N CYS A 366 -11.98 2.39 27.48
CA CYS A 366 -10.96 3.35 27.15
C CYS A 366 -9.58 2.72 26.98
N TRP A 367 -8.65 3.46 26.40
CA TRP A 367 -7.28 3.05 26.15
C TRP A 367 -6.41 4.28 26.01
N GLY A 368 -5.10 4.16 26.21
CA GLY A 368 -4.27 5.35 26.21
C GLY A 368 -2.77 5.11 26.29
N ARG A 369 -2.06 6.20 26.58
CA ARG A 369 -0.62 6.18 26.81
C ARG A 369 -0.17 7.28 27.77
N GLN A 370 0.93 7.03 28.46
CA GLN A 370 1.73 8.01 29.19
C GLN A 370 3.20 7.71 28.88
N GLY A 371 3.88 8.61 28.16
CA GLY A 371 5.23 8.33 27.66
C GLY A 371 5.30 7.04 26.81
N LEU A 372 6.06 6.04 27.28
CA LEU A 372 6.21 4.71 26.67
C LEU A 372 5.19 3.68 27.17
N HIS A 373 4.44 4.00 28.23
CA HIS A 373 3.43 3.12 28.81
C HIS A 373 2.16 3.17 27.97
N HIS A 374 1.61 2.00 27.68
CA HIS A 374 0.36 1.85 26.93
C HIS A 374 -0.61 1.02 27.74
N PHE A 375 -1.86 1.45 27.83
CA PHE A 375 -2.87 0.76 28.63
C PHE A 375 -4.22 0.65 27.92
N MET A 376 -5.08 -0.22 28.43
CA MET A 376 -6.45 -0.43 27.96
C MET A 376 -7.34 -0.85 29.12
N ILE A 377 -8.56 -0.30 29.18
CA ILE A 377 -9.64 -0.77 30.04
C ILE A 377 -10.69 -1.45 29.16
N THR A 378 -10.98 -2.69 29.51
CA THR A 378 -12.03 -3.49 28.85
C THR A 378 -13.13 -3.84 29.83
N GLU A 379 -14.33 -4.02 29.28
CA GLU A 379 -15.45 -4.65 29.97
C GLU A 379 -15.02 -5.97 30.62
N GLY A 380 -15.46 -6.19 31.86
CA GLY A 380 -15.46 -7.48 32.51
C GLY A 380 -16.67 -8.25 32.04
N ILE A 381 -16.42 -9.36 31.36
CA ILE A 381 -17.49 -10.26 30.95
C ILE A 381 -17.75 -11.22 32.11
N ASP A 382 -19.02 -11.43 32.46
CA ASP A 382 -19.44 -12.51 33.33
C ASP A 382 -19.28 -13.86 32.62
N ALA A 383 -18.03 -14.29 32.47
CA ALA A 383 -17.63 -15.49 31.75
C ALA A 383 -16.38 -16.09 32.39
N ILE A 384 -16.33 -17.42 32.42
CA ILE A 384 -15.19 -18.17 32.96
C ILE A 384 -14.20 -18.49 31.85
N GLY A 385 -12.89 -18.37 32.13
CA GLY A 385 -11.86 -18.80 31.21
C GLY A 385 -12.00 -20.29 30.89
N MET A 386 -11.97 -20.68 29.63
CA MET A 386 -12.26 -22.06 29.22
C MET A 386 -11.31 -23.07 29.88
N GLY A 387 -10.03 -22.73 30.07
CA GLY A 387 -9.10 -23.61 30.79
C GLY A 387 -9.48 -23.83 32.26
N GLU A 388 -9.98 -22.78 32.93
CA GLU A 388 -10.45 -22.86 34.31
C GLU A 388 -11.76 -23.64 34.41
N PHE A 389 -12.69 -23.42 33.49
CA PHE A 389 -13.94 -24.18 33.41
C PHE A 389 -13.66 -25.69 33.28
N ILE A 390 -12.77 -26.07 32.36
CA ILE A 390 -12.38 -27.47 32.17
C ILE A 390 -11.81 -28.05 33.47
N TYR A 391 -10.91 -27.32 34.13
CA TYR A 391 -10.31 -27.76 35.38
C TYR A 391 -11.35 -27.98 36.48
N LYS A 392 -12.29 -27.02 36.65
CA LYS A 392 -13.31 -27.05 37.69
C LYS A 392 -14.46 -28.03 37.40
N ARG A 393 -14.82 -28.27 36.13
CA ARG A 393 -16.07 -28.96 35.76
C ARG A 393 -15.88 -30.30 35.06
N TRP A 394 -14.72 -30.56 34.45
CA TRP A 394 -14.47 -31.81 33.71
C TRP A 394 -13.50 -32.76 34.42
N TRP A 395 -13.28 -32.58 35.72
CA TRP A 395 -12.52 -33.52 36.53
C TRP A 395 -13.31 -34.84 36.69
N PRO A 396 -12.75 -36.01 36.32
CA PRO A 396 -13.42 -37.29 36.47
C PRO A 396 -13.63 -37.70 37.95
N PRO A 397 -14.65 -38.52 38.27
CA PRO A 397 -15.64 -39.11 37.37
C PRO A 397 -16.75 -38.12 36.96
N LEU A 398 -17.28 -38.28 35.75
CA LEU A 398 -18.41 -37.49 35.25
C LEU A 398 -19.63 -38.39 35.03
N ASP A 399 -20.79 -37.98 35.52
CA ASP A 399 -22.07 -38.63 35.24
C ASP A 399 -22.51 -38.43 33.77
N LYS A 400 -23.54 -39.17 33.33
CA LYS A 400 -24.06 -39.12 31.96
C LYS A 400 -24.51 -37.72 31.53
N LYS A 401 -25.09 -36.92 32.44
CA LYS A 401 -25.57 -35.56 32.16
C LYS A 401 -24.40 -34.62 31.91
N LYS A 402 -23.37 -34.67 32.76
CA LYS A 402 -22.12 -33.89 32.61
C LYS A 402 -21.34 -34.28 31.37
N ILE A 403 -21.29 -35.57 31.02
CA ILE A 403 -20.67 -36.04 29.77
C ILE A 403 -21.39 -35.44 28.55
N SER A 404 -22.72 -35.41 28.57
CA SER A 404 -23.52 -34.86 27.47
C SER A 404 -23.30 -33.34 27.32
N ALA A 405 -23.35 -32.58 28.42
CA ALA A 405 -23.06 -31.15 28.43
C ALA A 405 -21.63 -30.84 27.93
N LYS A 406 -20.63 -31.61 28.39
CA LYS A 406 -19.26 -31.51 27.91
C LYS A 406 -19.15 -31.68 26.39
N ARG A 407 -19.88 -32.64 25.81
CA ARG A 407 -19.84 -32.89 24.35
C ARG A 407 -20.38 -31.71 23.56
N VAL A 408 -21.48 -31.11 24.02
CA VAL A 408 -22.08 -29.90 23.40
C VAL A 408 -21.07 -28.76 23.38
N ILE A 409 -20.44 -28.47 24.53
CA ILE A 409 -19.43 -27.39 24.62
C ILE A 409 -18.24 -27.64 23.69
N ILE A 410 -17.78 -28.90 23.58
CA ILE A 410 -16.68 -29.27 22.67
C ILE A 410 -17.05 -29.03 21.21
N GLU A 411 -18.28 -29.39 20.82
CA GLU A 411 -18.77 -29.20 19.46
C GLU A 411 -18.96 -27.71 19.14
N GLU A 412 -19.47 -26.92 20.08
CA GLU A 412 -19.65 -25.48 19.86
C GLU A 412 -18.30 -24.75 19.80
N LEU A 413 -17.34 -25.13 20.65
CA LEU A 413 -15.97 -24.62 20.55
C LEU A 413 -15.35 -24.99 19.21
N ALA A 414 -15.53 -26.23 18.75
CA ALA A 414 -15.02 -26.68 17.45
C ALA A 414 -15.62 -25.90 16.29
N SER A 415 -16.94 -25.68 16.32
CA SER A 415 -17.68 -24.89 15.34
C SER A 415 -17.14 -23.46 15.30
N THR A 416 -17.01 -22.82 16.46
CA THR A 416 -16.53 -21.44 16.58
C THR A 416 -15.09 -21.28 16.10
N ILE A 417 -14.17 -22.19 16.46
CA ILE A 417 -12.79 -22.17 15.93
C ILE A 417 -12.76 -22.46 14.42
N GLY A 418 -13.65 -23.32 13.93
CA GLY A 418 -13.84 -23.58 12.50
C GLY A 418 -14.24 -22.31 11.74
N ARG A 419 -15.24 -21.57 12.24
CA ARG A 419 -15.64 -20.26 11.69
C ARG A 419 -14.49 -19.25 11.74
N LEU A 420 -13.76 -19.20 12.86
CA LEU A 420 -12.63 -18.28 13.05
C LEU A 420 -11.58 -18.48 11.94
N HIS A 421 -11.19 -19.73 11.70
CA HIS A 421 -10.25 -20.05 10.63
C HIS A 421 -10.84 -19.89 9.22
N LYS A 422 -12.13 -20.18 9.02
CA LYS A 422 -12.85 -20.00 7.73
C LYS A 422 -12.85 -18.55 7.29
N THR A 423 -13.09 -17.64 8.22
CA THR A 423 -13.02 -16.19 7.96
C THR A 423 -11.58 -15.68 7.81
N GLY A 424 -10.56 -16.53 7.97
CA GLY A 424 -9.16 -16.19 7.75
C GLY A 424 -8.45 -15.54 8.95
N ILE A 425 -9.02 -15.66 10.15
CA ILE A 425 -8.40 -15.14 11.38
C ILE A 425 -7.47 -16.22 11.96
N PHE A 426 -6.18 -15.92 12.03
CA PHE A 426 -5.22 -16.65 12.84
C PHE A 426 -5.08 -15.94 14.18
N HIS A 427 -5.36 -16.62 15.28
CA HIS A 427 -5.24 -16.04 16.61
C HIS A 427 -3.78 -16.12 17.09
N GLY A 428 -3.21 -15.01 17.57
CA GLY A 428 -1.78 -14.95 17.90
C GLY A 428 -1.39 -15.90 19.03
N ASP A 429 -2.30 -16.07 19.99
CA ASP A 429 -2.12 -16.91 21.15
C ASP A 429 -3.41 -17.66 21.53
N LEU A 430 -3.80 -18.65 20.72
CA LEU A 430 -5.07 -19.40 20.90
C LEU A 430 -5.01 -20.42 22.04
N ARG A 431 -4.67 -19.98 23.25
CA ARG A 431 -4.72 -20.81 24.46
C ARG A 431 -6.13 -20.73 25.05
N LEU A 432 -6.56 -21.77 25.76
CA LEU A 432 -7.92 -21.82 26.34
C LEU A 432 -8.17 -20.72 27.37
N ASN A 433 -7.13 -20.23 28.05
CA ASN A 433 -7.27 -19.11 28.98
C ASN A 433 -7.52 -17.78 28.26
N ASN A 434 -7.29 -17.72 26.95
CA ASN A 434 -7.61 -16.55 26.12
C ASN A 434 -8.99 -16.68 25.43
N ILE A 435 -9.79 -17.66 25.85
CA ILE A 435 -11.17 -17.87 25.42
C ILE A 435 -12.03 -17.85 26.68
N LEU A 436 -12.82 -16.81 26.85
CA LEU A 436 -13.82 -16.75 27.91
C LEU A 436 -15.10 -17.41 27.40
N MET A 437 -15.72 -18.22 28.24
CA MET A 437 -16.94 -18.93 27.92
C MET A 437 -18.06 -18.43 28.83
N HIS A 438 -19.13 -17.93 28.20
CA HIS A 438 -20.40 -17.73 28.87
C HIS A 438 -21.27 -18.97 28.60
N HIS A 439 -21.89 -19.51 29.63
CA HIS A 439 -22.63 -20.77 29.56
C HIS A 439 -23.89 -20.67 30.42
N THR A 440 -25.03 -20.41 29.77
CA THR A 440 -26.35 -20.50 30.39
C THR A 440 -26.93 -21.90 30.20
N HIS A 441 -28.16 -22.15 30.66
CA HIS A 441 -28.85 -23.41 30.38
C HIS A 441 -29.21 -23.59 28.89
N GLU A 442 -29.22 -22.50 28.10
CA GLU A 442 -29.73 -22.48 26.73
C GLU A 442 -28.66 -22.14 25.68
N GLU A 443 -27.57 -21.44 26.05
CA GLU A 443 -26.58 -20.94 25.09
C GLU A 443 -25.14 -21.07 25.61
N VAL A 444 -24.21 -21.37 24.68
CA VAL A 444 -22.76 -21.37 24.91
C VAL A 444 -22.12 -20.38 23.95
N THR A 445 -21.56 -19.30 24.48
CA THR A 445 -20.86 -18.28 23.68
C THR A 445 -19.39 -18.15 24.10
N PHE A 446 -18.55 -17.73 23.14
CA PHE A 446 -17.10 -17.63 23.34
C PHE A 446 -16.60 -16.23 23.01
N HIS A 447 -15.96 -15.60 23.99
CA HIS A 447 -15.31 -14.30 23.83
C HIS A 447 -13.79 -14.47 23.75
N PHE A 448 -13.18 -13.89 22.73
CA PHE A 448 -11.73 -13.96 22.52
C PHE A 448 -11.04 -12.75 23.16
N ILE A 449 -9.99 -13.03 23.94
CA ILE A 449 -9.13 -12.02 24.58
C ILE A 449 -7.67 -12.17 24.12
N ASP A 450 -6.81 -11.20 24.47
CA ASP A 450 -5.39 -11.18 24.06
C ASP A 450 -5.17 -11.17 22.53
N ASN A 451 -5.97 -10.33 21.86
CA ASN A 451 -6.10 -10.31 20.40
C ASN A 451 -4.96 -9.58 19.67
N GLU A 452 -4.00 -8.96 20.35
CA GLU A 452 -2.98 -8.12 19.69
C GLU A 452 -2.10 -8.87 18.68
N GLY A 453 -1.97 -10.19 18.84
CA GLY A 453 -1.17 -11.06 17.99
C GLY A 453 -1.90 -11.56 16.74
N ASN A 454 -3.20 -11.25 16.60
CA ASN A 454 -4.04 -11.84 15.56
C ASN A 454 -3.62 -11.37 14.16
N ARG A 455 -3.61 -12.31 13.20
CA ARG A 455 -3.23 -12.06 11.80
C ARG A 455 -4.39 -12.44 10.89
N ILE A 456 -4.57 -11.67 9.82
CA ILE A 456 -5.69 -11.86 8.90
C ILE A 456 -5.14 -12.32 7.55
N TYR A 457 -5.67 -13.42 7.06
CA TYR A 457 -5.31 -14.02 5.79
C TYR A 457 -6.56 -14.13 4.90
N LYS A 458 -6.39 -14.09 3.58
CA LYS A 458 -7.46 -14.54 2.67
C LYS A 458 -7.77 -16.02 2.89
N LYS A 459 -6.70 -16.80 3.14
CA LYS A 459 -6.76 -18.23 3.49
C LYS A 459 -5.56 -18.55 4.37
N ILE A 460 -5.80 -19.14 5.54
CA ILE A 460 -4.71 -19.41 6.50
C ILE A 460 -3.82 -20.55 5.98
N PRO A 461 -2.49 -20.39 5.98
CA PRO A 461 -1.56 -21.48 5.72
C PRO A 461 -1.80 -22.70 6.63
N LYS A 462 -1.78 -23.92 6.08
CA LYS A 462 -2.09 -25.16 6.84
C LYS A 462 -1.23 -25.31 8.11
N HIS A 463 0.05 -24.92 8.05
CA HIS A 463 0.96 -24.98 9.20
C HIS A 463 0.60 -23.99 10.33
N LEU A 464 -0.04 -22.85 10.01
CA LEU A 464 -0.52 -21.88 11.01
C LEU A 464 -1.83 -22.35 11.64
N VAL A 465 -2.71 -22.99 10.86
CA VAL A 465 -3.89 -23.69 11.40
C VAL A 465 -3.45 -24.75 12.42
N GLU A 466 -2.50 -25.60 12.04
CA GLU A 466 -1.94 -26.61 12.94
C GLU A 466 -1.35 -25.98 14.21
N LYS A 467 -0.65 -24.84 14.09
CA LYS A 467 -0.12 -24.11 15.25
C LYS A 467 -1.21 -23.65 16.22
N ASN A 468 -2.31 -23.09 15.73
CA ASN A 468 -3.45 -22.69 16.57
C ASN A 468 -4.11 -23.90 17.24
N LEU A 469 -4.34 -24.98 16.49
CA LEU A 469 -4.91 -26.21 17.05
C LEU A 469 -3.98 -26.84 18.11
N VAL A 470 -2.65 -26.78 17.92
CA VAL A 470 -1.69 -27.19 18.97
C VAL A 470 -1.79 -26.32 20.22
N GLN A 471 -1.97 -25.00 20.09
CA GLN A 471 -2.14 -24.09 21.25
C GLN A 471 -3.43 -24.40 22.02
N LEU A 472 -4.53 -24.65 21.31
CA LEU A 472 -5.83 -25.01 21.89
C LEU A 472 -5.78 -26.38 22.59
N ASN A 473 -5.03 -27.32 22.02
CA ASN A 473 -4.99 -28.72 22.46
C ASN A 473 -4.07 -28.97 23.67
N LEU A 474 -3.50 -27.92 24.30
CA LEU A 474 -2.64 -28.01 25.49
C LEU A 474 -3.44 -28.30 26.79
N ILE A 475 -4.34 -29.27 26.76
CA ILE A 475 -5.07 -29.80 27.92
C ILE A 475 -4.53 -31.18 28.28
N PHE A 476 -4.42 -31.47 29.58
CA PHE A 476 -4.06 -32.80 30.08
C PHE A 476 -5.06 -33.88 29.61
N PRO A 477 -4.58 -35.06 29.16
CA PRO A 477 -5.45 -36.15 28.68
C PRO A 477 -6.55 -36.58 29.65
N LYS A 478 -6.36 -36.40 30.97
CA LYS A 478 -7.35 -36.73 32.00
C LYS A 478 -8.67 -35.98 31.89
N TYR A 479 -8.69 -34.79 31.29
CA TYR A 479 -9.91 -33.99 31.13
C TYR A 479 -10.60 -34.20 29.78
N VAL A 480 -9.85 -34.56 28.73
CA VAL A 480 -10.34 -34.62 27.35
C VAL A 480 -9.84 -35.90 26.68
N THR A 481 -10.79 -36.81 26.45
CA THR A 481 -10.54 -38.16 25.94
C THR A 481 -10.17 -38.17 24.45
N ARG A 482 -9.76 -39.32 23.92
CA ARG A 482 -9.55 -39.48 22.46
C ARG A 482 -10.84 -39.27 21.67
N GLN A 483 -11.98 -39.75 22.16
CA GLN A 483 -13.28 -39.58 21.51
C GLN A 483 -13.70 -38.11 21.47
N ASP A 484 -13.44 -37.37 22.55
CA ASP A 484 -13.68 -35.92 22.63
C ASP A 484 -12.89 -35.14 21.59
N ARG A 485 -11.60 -35.49 21.41
CA ARG A 485 -10.76 -34.89 20.37
C ARG A 485 -11.29 -35.22 18.98
N PHE A 486 -11.65 -36.48 18.72
CA PHE A 486 -12.21 -36.86 17.42
C PHE A 486 -13.49 -36.07 17.10
N ARG A 487 -14.38 -35.91 18.08
CA ARG A 487 -15.60 -35.09 17.97
C ARG A 487 -15.27 -33.64 17.64
N PHE A 488 -14.34 -33.04 18.37
CA PHE A 488 -13.85 -31.69 18.08
C PHE A 488 -13.38 -31.56 16.62
N TYR A 489 -12.47 -32.43 16.17
CA TYR A 489 -11.93 -32.32 14.80
C TYR A 489 -13.03 -32.52 13.76
N LYS A 490 -13.93 -33.48 13.96
CA LYS A 490 -15.07 -33.76 13.09
C LYS A 490 -15.93 -32.50 12.88
N THR A 491 -16.38 -31.89 13.97
CA THR A 491 -17.22 -30.67 13.92
C THR A 491 -16.44 -29.48 13.37
N TYR A 492 -15.19 -29.28 13.80
CA TYR A 492 -14.32 -28.21 13.32
C TYR A 492 -14.18 -28.21 11.80
N ASN A 493 -13.90 -29.37 11.19
CA ASN A 493 -13.69 -29.47 9.75
C ASN A 493 -15.01 -29.48 8.96
N LYS A 494 -16.13 -29.90 9.57
CA LYS A 494 -17.47 -29.72 8.99
C LYS A 494 -17.76 -28.24 8.72
N VAL A 495 -17.33 -27.36 9.62
CA VAL A 495 -17.50 -25.91 9.46
C VAL A 495 -16.41 -25.30 8.57
N TYR A 496 -15.14 -25.64 8.81
CA TYR A 496 -14.01 -25.01 8.10
C TYR A 496 -13.87 -25.47 6.65
N GLU A 497 -14.31 -26.70 6.32
CA GLU A 497 -14.30 -27.28 4.96
C GLU A 497 -12.92 -27.22 4.29
N ARG A 498 -11.85 -27.42 5.07
CA ARG A 498 -10.48 -27.19 4.60
C ARG A 498 -9.74 -28.46 4.26
N PHE A 499 -10.06 -29.55 4.93
CA PHE A 499 -9.30 -30.80 4.88
C PHE A 499 -10.20 -31.94 4.39
N SER A 500 -9.68 -32.85 3.57
CA SER A 500 -10.36 -34.13 3.32
C SER A 500 -10.39 -34.99 4.59
N ARG A 501 -11.18 -36.08 4.60
CA ARG A 501 -11.23 -37.01 5.75
C ARG A 501 -9.85 -37.59 6.09
N ALA A 502 -9.06 -37.96 5.08
CA ALA A 502 -7.69 -38.44 5.28
C ALA A 502 -6.78 -37.34 5.84
N GLU A 503 -6.83 -36.13 5.27
CA GLU A 503 -6.03 -35.00 5.74
C GLU A 503 -6.36 -34.59 7.19
N GLN A 504 -7.62 -34.72 7.59
CA GLN A 504 -8.09 -34.44 8.94
C GLN A 504 -7.52 -35.42 9.97
N ILE A 505 -7.46 -36.72 9.64
CA ILE A 505 -6.84 -37.75 10.49
C ILE A 505 -5.35 -37.43 10.68
N VAL A 506 -4.65 -37.11 9.60
CA VAL A 506 -3.22 -36.74 9.63
C VAL A 506 -3.00 -35.44 10.43
N LEU A 507 -3.90 -34.45 10.30
CA LEU A 507 -3.85 -33.22 11.10
C LEU A 507 -3.99 -33.53 12.60
N MET A 508 -4.98 -34.36 12.97
CA MET A 508 -5.23 -34.74 14.37
C MET A 508 -4.00 -35.41 14.99
N GLN A 509 -3.38 -36.37 14.29
CA GLN A 509 -2.16 -37.05 14.76
C GLN A 509 -0.99 -36.07 14.94
N ARG A 510 -0.76 -35.18 13.97
CA ARG A 510 0.31 -34.17 14.05
C ARG A 510 0.10 -33.21 15.23
N VAL A 511 -1.12 -32.73 15.44
CA VAL A 511 -1.44 -31.85 16.56
C VAL A 511 -1.19 -32.58 17.88
N GLN A 512 -1.65 -33.83 18.04
CA GLN A 512 -1.40 -34.63 19.24
C GLN A 512 0.10 -34.82 19.52
N ASN A 513 0.87 -35.22 18.50
CA ASN A 513 2.31 -35.43 18.64
C ASN A 513 3.06 -34.15 19.04
N ARG A 514 2.71 -33.01 18.42
CA ARG A 514 3.30 -31.70 18.79
C ARG A 514 2.87 -31.22 20.17
N THR A 515 1.62 -31.47 20.56
CA THR A 515 1.12 -31.18 21.92
C THR A 515 1.90 -31.99 22.96
N LEU A 516 2.09 -33.31 22.76
CA LEU A 516 2.85 -34.16 23.68
C LEU A 516 4.31 -33.70 23.83
N LYS A 517 4.98 -33.36 22.72
CA LYS A 517 6.33 -32.80 22.75
C LYS A 517 6.40 -31.50 23.57
N ARG A 518 5.41 -30.62 23.43
CA ARG A 518 5.31 -29.38 24.23
C ARG A 518 5.08 -29.63 25.71
N LEU A 519 4.16 -30.54 26.06
CA LEU A 519 3.88 -30.90 27.44
C LEU A 519 5.11 -31.49 28.13
N LYS A 520 5.86 -32.38 27.46
CA LYS A 520 7.14 -32.89 27.97
C LYS A 520 8.15 -31.78 28.26
N LYS A 521 8.30 -30.82 27.34
CA LYS A 521 9.21 -29.67 27.52
C LYS A 521 8.78 -28.75 28.67
N ILE A 522 7.47 -28.57 28.88
CA ILE A 522 6.95 -27.81 30.02
C ILE A 522 7.28 -28.56 31.32
N ALA A 523 6.97 -29.86 31.41
CA ALA A 523 7.25 -30.67 32.59
C ALA A 523 8.74 -30.71 32.95
N GLN A 524 9.64 -30.79 31.95
CA GLN A 524 11.09 -30.73 32.17
C GLN A 524 11.54 -29.38 32.74
N ARG A 525 10.94 -28.27 32.31
CA ARG A 525 11.25 -26.94 32.85
C ARG A 525 10.73 -26.73 34.26
N THR A 526 9.62 -27.37 34.62
CA THR A 526 9.02 -27.26 35.95
C THR A 526 9.69 -28.18 36.97
N LYS A 527 10.41 -29.23 36.52
CA LYS A 527 11.18 -30.13 37.40
C LYS A 527 12.64 -29.70 37.64
N GLY A 528 13.12 -28.68 36.91
CA GLY A 528 14.48 -28.12 37.04
C GLY A 528 14.51 -26.78 37.76
N VAL A 529 13.49 -26.47 38.56
CA VAL A 529 13.38 -25.32 39.47
C VAL A 529 13.16 -25.85 40.86
#